data_AF-A0A1Q3CP32-F1
#
_entry.id   AF-A0A1Q3CP32-F1
#
_cell.length_a   1.000
_cell.length_b   1.000
_cell.length_c   1.000
_cell.angle_alpha   90.00
_cell.angle_beta   90.00
_cell.angle_gamma   90.00
#
_symmetry.space_group_name_H-M   'P 1'
#
loop_
_entity.id
_entity.type
_entity.pdbx_description
1 polymer ?
#
loop_
_entity_poly.entity_id
_entity_poly.type
_entity_poly.pdbx_seq_one_letter_code
_entity_poly.pdbx_strand_id
1 'polypeptide(L)'
;MALEDDTSEDESESEVNFTFEELQNAYENLFKEYECICLKYKTLKKNAISISKELENLKNENSKYIIEIDSLQSKNSFYVNEIDILNVSSKLSIDSMEENEKLKIEIDALKKYFSIFSNSSAKLDNLLGLQRCVFDKAGLGFEEMKNVKHFKNFFVKKVEPQICCNYCGRIGHISTSCFYRNNDCFSKTRKIWVSKGTLVPNLQGPKFKWVPKV
;
A
#
# COMPACT_ATOMS: atom_id res chain seq x y z
N MET A 1 -23.95 -87.82 -57.83
CA MET A 1 -23.14 -87.88 -59.05
C MET A 1 -22.19 -89.05 -58.86
N ALA A 2 -22.46 -90.16 -59.56
CA ALA A 2 -21.56 -91.30 -59.63
C ALA A 2 -20.48 -91.01 -60.67
N LEU A 3 -19.26 -91.50 -60.43
CA LEU A 3 -18.27 -91.94 -61.42
C LEU A 3 -17.11 -92.57 -60.63
N GLU A 4 -17.16 -93.90 -60.51
CA GLU A 4 -15.96 -94.74 -60.52
C GLU A 4 -15.31 -94.58 -61.91
N ASP A 5 -13.99 -94.45 -62.00
CA ASP A 5 -13.13 -95.58 -62.39
C ASP A 5 -11.63 -95.22 -62.43
N ASP A 6 -10.83 -96.26 -62.24
CA ASP A 6 -9.51 -96.53 -62.81
C ASP A 6 -8.22 -95.88 -62.27
N THR A 7 -7.60 -96.67 -61.38
CA THR A 7 -6.26 -97.28 -61.54
C THR A 7 -5.09 -96.40 -61.96
N SER A 8 -4.15 -96.24 -61.03
CA SER A 8 -2.75 -96.60 -61.30
C SER A 8 -2.11 -97.06 -59.99
N GLU A 9 -2.04 -98.39 -59.84
CA GLU A 9 -1.07 -99.07 -58.99
C GLU A 9 0.31 -98.49 -59.28
N ASP A 10 0.87 -97.78 -58.30
CA ASP A 10 2.32 -97.63 -58.15
C ASP A 10 2.60 -97.76 -56.64
N GLU A 11 2.17 -98.91 -56.10
CA GLU A 11 2.72 -99.49 -54.88
C GLU A 11 4.17 -99.92 -55.17
N SER A 12 5.06 -98.96 -55.36
CA SER A 12 6.46 -99.17 -55.02
C SER A 12 6.65 -98.64 -53.60
N GLU A 13 5.95 -99.26 -52.64
CA GLU A 13 6.46 -99.33 -51.29
C GLU A 13 7.82 -100.02 -51.42
N SER A 14 8.89 -99.23 -51.41
CA SER A 14 10.23 -99.77 -51.20
C SER A 14 10.19 -100.38 -49.81
N GLU A 15 9.80 -101.65 -49.74
CA GLU A 15 9.71 -102.44 -48.52
C GLU A 15 11.15 -102.60 -48.03
N VAL A 16 11.62 -101.61 -47.28
CA VAL A 16 12.93 -101.63 -46.62
C VAL A 16 12.83 -102.73 -45.57
N ASN A 17 13.24 -103.94 -45.96
CA ASN A 17 13.29 -105.09 -45.08
C ASN A 17 14.39 -104.89 -44.03
N PHE A 18 14.07 -104.15 -42.96
CA PHE A 18 14.94 -104.01 -41.80
C PHE A 18 15.21 -105.38 -41.19
N THR A 19 16.47 -105.63 -40.86
CA THR A 19 16.81 -106.85 -40.12
C THR A 19 16.32 -106.72 -38.67
N PHE A 20 15.95 -107.85 -38.05
CA PHE A 20 15.47 -107.88 -36.67
C PHE A 20 16.46 -107.21 -35.69
N GLU A 21 17.76 -107.40 -35.90
CA GLU A 21 18.84 -106.79 -35.13
C GLU A 21 18.84 -105.24 -35.22
N GLU A 22 18.62 -104.69 -36.41
CA GLU A 22 18.52 -103.23 -36.61
C GLU A 22 17.30 -102.64 -35.90
N LEU A 23 16.16 -103.33 -35.97
CA LEU A 23 14.93 -102.92 -35.29
C LEU A 23 15.09 -102.93 -33.77
N GLN A 24 15.75 -103.96 -33.24
CA GLN A 24 16.02 -104.10 -31.81
C GLN A 24 16.98 -103.01 -31.31
N ASN A 25 18.06 -102.73 -32.05
CA ASN A 25 19.01 -101.66 -31.72
C ASN A 25 18.34 -100.27 -31.77
N ALA A 26 17.48 -100.01 -32.76
CA ALA A 26 16.71 -98.78 -32.84
C ALA A 26 15.77 -98.60 -31.62
N TYR A 27 15.09 -99.66 -31.20
CA TYR A 27 14.22 -99.64 -30.02
C TYR A 27 15.00 -99.37 -28.72
N GLU A 28 16.16 -100.01 -28.52
CA GLU A 28 16.99 -99.76 -27.35
C GLU A 28 17.49 -98.30 -27.29
N ASN A 29 17.89 -97.74 -28.43
CA ASN A 29 18.30 -96.34 -28.49
C ASN A 29 17.14 -95.40 -28.18
N LEU A 30 15.95 -95.66 -28.73
CA LEU A 30 14.73 -94.92 -28.41
C LEU A 30 14.40 -94.98 -26.90
N PHE A 31 14.53 -96.15 -26.29
CA PHE A 31 14.27 -96.32 -24.86
C PHE A 31 15.27 -95.53 -23.99
N LYS A 32 16.56 -95.53 -24.34
CA LYS A 32 17.59 -94.73 -23.66
C LYS A 32 17.29 -93.23 -23.76
N GLU A 33 16.88 -92.75 -24.92
CA GLU A 33 16.48 -91.35 -25.11
C GLU A 33 15.24 -90.99 -24.29
N TYR A 34 14.24 -91.86 -24.28
CA TYR A 34 13.03 -91.69 -23.45
C TYR A 34 13.37 -91.58 -21.96
N GLU A 35 14.25 -92.45 -21.45
CA GLU A 35 14.70 -92.39 -20.05
C GLU A 35 15.44 -91.07 -19.75
N CYS A 36 16.30 -90.61 -20.67
CA CYS A 36 16.97 -89.32 -20.57
C CYS A 36 15.97 -88.15 -20.50
N ILE A 37 14.94 -88.17 -21.34
CA ILE A 37 13.85 -87.16 -21.34
C ILE A 37 13.09 -87.20 -20.01
N CYS A 38 12.78 -88.38 -19.49
CA CYS A 38 12.08 -88.53 -18.21
C CYS A 38 12.86 -87.90 -17.04
N LEU A 39 14.19 -88.06 -17.02
CA LEU A 39 15.05 -87.41 -16.03
C LEU A 39 15.03 -85.89 -16.18
N LYS A 40 15.13 -85.36 -17.40
CA LYS A 40 15.03 -83.92 -17.69
C LYS A 40 13.68 -83.34 -17.27
N TYR A 41 12.58 -84.07 -17.48
CA TYR A 41 11.25 -83.63 -17.04
C TYR A 41 11.16 -83.53 -15.52
N LYS A 42 11.71 -84.52 -14.78
CA LYS A 42 11.74 -84.50 -13.31
C LYS A 42 12.53 -83.30 -12.77
N THR A 43 13.66 -82.94 -13.38
CA THR A 43 14.44 -81.77 -12.95
C THR A 43 13.72 -80.46 -13.26
N LEU A 44 13.17 -80.31 -14.47
CA LEU A 44 12.34 -79.15 -14.85
C LEU A 44 11.15 -78.95 -13.91
N LYS A 45 10.44 -80.03 -13.55
CA LYS A 45 9.31 -79.96 -12.62
C LYS A 45 9.73 -79.44 -11.23
N LYS A 46 10.88 -79.87 -10.71
CA LYS A 46 11.41 -79.36 -9.44
C LYS A 46 11.76 -77.87 -9.53
N ASN A 47 12.39 -77.46 -10.63
CA ASN A 47 12.75 -76.06 -10.86
C ASN A 47 11.50 -75.18 -10.98
N ALA A 48 10.46 -75.62 -11.68
CA ALA A 48 9.19 -74.90 -11.79
C ALA A 48 8.55 -74.66 -10.41
N ILE A 49 8.56 -75.67 -9.52
CA ILE A 49 8.06 -75.53 -8.15
C ILE A 49 8.91 -74.54 -7.34
N SER A 50 10.24 -74.55 -7.50
CA SER A 50 11.14 -73.60 -6.83
C SER A 50 10.85 -72.16 -7.25
N ILE A 51 10.79 -71.91 -8.57
CA ILE A 51 10.51 -70.59 -9.14
C ILE A 51 9.13 -70.09 -8.70
N SER A 52 8.12 -70.97 -8.63
CA SER A 52 6.79 -70.59 -8.15
C SER A 52 6.80 -70.10 -6.70
N LYS A 53 7.62 -70.69 -5.83
CA LYS A 53 7.75 -70.23 -4.43
C LYS A 53 8.48 -68.90 -4.34
N GLU A 54 9.53 -68.72 -5.13
CA GLU A 54 10.27 -67.45 -5.20
C GLU A 54 9.36 -66.32 -5.70
N LEU A 55 8.53 -66.57 -6.71
CA LEU A 55 7.52 -65.62 -7.19
C LEU A 55 6.51 -65.23 -6.11
N GLU A 56 6.04 -66.19 -5.32
CA GLU A 56 5.12 -65.93 -4.22
C GLU A 56 5.75 -65.05 -3.13
N ASN A 57 7.00 -65.32 -2.77
CA ASN A 57 7.76 -64.50 -1.81
C ASN A 57 7.94 -63.06 -2.32
N LEU A 58 8.40 -62.89 -3.57
CA LEU A 58 8.58 -61.57 -4.19
C LEU A 58 7.25 -60.80 -4.29
N LYS A 59 6.15 -61.50 -4.58
CA LYS A 59 4.81 -60.90 -4.60
C LYS A 59 4.42 -60.37 -3.22
N ASN A 60 4.71 -61.12 -2.17
CA ASN A 60 4.45 -60.68 -0.80
C ASN A 60 5.34 -59.48 -0.41
N GLU A 61 6.61 -59.46 -0.79
CA GLU A 61 7.48 -58.31 -0.57
C GLU A 61 6.99 -57.05 -1.32
N ASN A 62 6.63 -57.18 -2.60
CA ASN A 62 6.04 -56.09 -3.38
C ASN A 62 4.77 -55.53 -2.73
N SER A 63 3.91 -56.38 -2.16
CA SER A 63 2.71 -55.91 -1.45
C SER A 63 3.04 -55.04 -0.23
N LYS A 64 4.13 -55.34 0.50
CA LYS A 64 4.58 -54.51 1.63
C LYS A 64 5.06 -53.14 1.16
N TYR A 65 5.86 -53.10 0.09
CA TYR A 65 6.34 -51.85 -0.47
C TYR A 65 5.21 -50.97 -1.00
N ILE A 66 4.18 -51.56 -1.62
CA ILE A 66 2.99 -50.81 -2.07
C ILE A 66 2.28 -50.14 -0.88
N ILE A 67 2.06 -50.86 0.22
CA ILE A 67 1.43 -50.31 1.43
C ILE A 67 2.27 -49.17 2.02
N GLU A 68 3.60 -49.31 2.03
CA GLU A 68 4.51 -48.28 2.51
C GLU A 68 4.47 -47.02 1.61
N ILE A 69 4.44 -47.19 0.29
CA ILE A 69 4.30 -46.10 -0.68
C ILE A 69 2.98 -45.35 -0.45
N ASP A 70 1.85 -46.05 -0.29
CA ASP A 70 0.55 -45.42 -0.05
C ASP A 70 0.52 -44.62 1.27
N SER A 71 1.17 -45.16 2.31
CA SER A 71 1.34 -44.49 3.61
C SER A 71 2.18 -43.21 3.48
N LEU A 72 3.30 -43.27 2.76
CA LEU A 72 4.16 -42.11 2.48
C LEU A 72 3.45 -41.07 1.62
N GLN A 73 2.70 -41.49 0.60
CA GLN A 73 1.92 -40.60 -0.24
C GLN A 73 0.86 -39.85 0.56
N SER A 74 0.19 -40.54 1.49
CA SER A 74 -0.78 -39.92 2.41
C SER A 74 -0.12 -38.89 3.33
N LYS A 75 1.07 -39.20 3.88
CA LYS A 75 1.85 -38.24 4.69
C LYS A 75 2.30 -37.03 3.89
N ASN A 76 2.80 -37.23 2.66
CA ASN A 76 3.23 -36.13 1.80
C ASN A 76 2.06 -35.20 1.46
N SER A 77 0.87 -35.75 1.18
CA SER A 77 -0.34 -34.95 0.99
C SER A 77 -0.67 -34.07 2.20
N PHE A 78 -0.52 -34.61 3.42
CA PHE A 78 -0.69 -33.84 4.65
C PHE A 78 0.32 -32.69 4.77
N TYR A 79 1.62 -32.96 4.56
CA TYR A 79 2.67 -31.94 4.66
C TYR A 79 2.53 -30.85 3.59
N VAL A 80 2.10 -31.19 2.37
CA VAL A 80 1.82 -30.18 1.33
C VAL A 80 0.73 -29.20 1.79
N ASN A 81 -0.36 -29.70 2.38
CA ASN A 81 -1.42 -28.85 2.91
C ASN A 81 -0.92 -27.94 4.06
N GLU A 82 -0.07 -28.47 4.94
CA GLU A 82 0.51 -27.69 6.05
C GLU A 82 1.42 -26.57 5.54
N ILE A 83 2.22 -26.85 4.51
CA ILE A 83 3.06 -25.84 3.84
C ILE A 83 2.19 -24.75 3.20
N ASP A 84 1.09 -25.11 2.54
CA ASP A 84 0.17 -24.13 1.94
C ASP A 84 -0.46 -23.20 2.99
N ILE A 85 -0.88 -23.76 4.14
CA ILE A 85 -1.40 -22.98 5.27
C ILE A 85 -0.33 -22.02 5.81
N LEU A 86 0.91 -22.50 6.00
CA LEU A 86 2.02 -21.68 6.47
C LEU A 86 2.38 -20.57 5.49
N ASN A 87 2.31 -20.84 4.19
CA ASN A 87 2.56 -19.84 3.14
C ASN A 87 1.50 -18.73 3.17
N VAL A 88 0.21 -19.10 3.28
CA VAL A 88 -0.89 -18.12 3.41
C VAL A 88 -0.74 -17.30 4.69
N SER A 89 -0.43 -17.93 5.82
CA SER A 89 -0.19 -17.25 7.09
C SER A 89 1.00 -16.28 7.02
N SER A 90 2.10 -16.72 6.41
CA SER A 90 3.30 -15.88 6.21
C SER A 90 2.99 -14.67 5.32
N LYS A 91 2.20 -14.86 4.26
CA LYS A 91 1.79 -13.77 3.38
C LYS A 91 0.92 -12.74 4.12
N LEU A 92 -0.07 -13.21 4.89
CA LEU A 92 -0.90 -12.35 5.72
C LEU A 92 -0.08 -11.57 6.76
N SER A 93 0.93 -12.21 7.36
CA SER A 93 1.84 -11.55 8.30
C SER A 93 2.61 -10.41 7.63
N ILE A 94 3.14 -10.62 6.43
CA ILE A 94 3.86 -9.58 5.67
C ILE A 94 2.93 -8.41 5.36
N ASP A 95 1.73 -8.69 4.84
CA ASP A 95 0.77 -7.66 4.46
C ASP A 95 0.36 -6.80 5.68
N SER A 96 0.16 -7.44 6.85
CA SER A 96 -0.14 -6.72 8.10
C SER A 96 1.02 -5.88 8.63
N MET A 97 2.28 -6.30 8.40
CA MET A 97 3.45 -5.50 8.76
C MET A 97 3.54 -4.24 7.90
N GLU A 98 3.36 -4.37 6.58
CA GLU A 98 3.35 -3.22 5.66
C GLU A 98 2.25 -2.20 5.99
N GLU A 99 1.05 -2.68 6.35
CA GLU A 99 -0.05 -1.81 6.79
C GLU A 99 0.31 -1.06 8.09
N ASN A 100 0.88 -1.75 9.08
CA ASN A 100 1.31 -1.14 10.33
C ASN A 100 2.39 -0.07 10.13
N GLU A 101 3.32 -0.26 9.19
CA GLU A 101 4.32 0.76 8.85
C GLU A 101 3.67 2.02 8.26
N LYS A 102 2.70 1.86 7.35
CA LYS A 102 1.92 2.99 6.79
C LYS A 102 1.17 3.74 7.87
N LEU A 103 0.45 3.02 8.74
CA LEU A 103 -0.27 3.62 9.87
C LEU A 103 0.65 4.38 10.82
N LYS A 104 1.85 3.86 11.07
CA LYS A 104 2.84 4.54 11.92
C LYS A 104 3.28 5.89 11.33
N ILE A 105 3.51 5.94 10.02
CA ILE A 105 3.84 7.18 9.31
C ILE A 105 2.68 8.19 9.41
N GLU A 106 1.45 7.74 9.20
CA GLU A 106 0.26 8.59 9.32
C GLU A 106 0.08 9.13 10.74
N ILE A 107 0.27 8.29 11.76
CA ILE A 107 0.20 8.69 13.18
C ILE A 107 1.26 9.76 13.49
N ASP A 108 2.49 9.61 13.01
CA ASP A 108 3.55 10.58 13.26
C ASP A 108 3.27 11.92 12.54
N ALA A 109 2.70 11.88 11.33
CA ALA A 109 2.21 13.08 10.65
C ALA A 109 1.08 13.76 11.45
N LEU A 110 0.08 12.99 11.91
CA LEU A 110 -1.04 13.49 12.70
C LEU A 110 -0.59 14.09 14.04
N LYS A 111 0.34 13.45 14.74
CA LYS A 111 0.94 13.99 15.98
C LYS A 111 1.59 15.35 15.75
N LYS A 112 2.30 15.52 14.63
CA LYS A 112 2.91 16.82 14.27
C LYS A 112 1.83 17.89 14.06
N TYR A 113 0.77 17.58 13.32
CA TYR A 113 -0.36 18.50 13.13
C TYR A 113 -1.04 18.82 14.46
N PHE A 114 -1.25 17.84 15.33
CA PHE A 114 -1.87 18.04 16.63
C PHE A 114 -1.04 18.92 17.56
N SER A 115 0.30 18.77 17.54
CA SER A 115 1.20 19.66 18.29
C SER A 115 1.10 21.12 17.81
N ILE A 116 1.07 21.34 16.48
CA ILE A 116 0.87 22.68 15.91
C ILE A 116 -0.50 23.24 16.31
N PHE A 117 -1.55 22.44 16.19
CA PHE A 117 -2.91 22.81 16.58
C PHE A 117 -2.99 23.18 18.05
N SER A 118 -2.45 22.35 18.96
CA SER A 118 -2.42 22.62 20.40
C SER A 118 -1.69 23.92 20.73
N ASN A 119 -0.55 24.17 20.08
CA ASN A 119 0.20 25.43 20.26
C ASN A 119 -0.61 26.65 19.78
N SER A 120 -1.34 26.51 18.66
CA SER A 120 -2.21 27.57 18.16
C SER A 120 -3.42 27.80 19.05
N SER A 121 -4.03 26.74 19.60
CA SER A 121 -5.14 26.82 20.55
C SER A 121 -4.72 27.56 21.81
N ALA A 122 -3.59 27.20 22.43
CA ALA A 122 -3.10 27.89 23.62
C ALA A 122 -2.84 29.39 23.38
N LYS A 123 -2.33 29.76 22.20
CA LYS A 123 -2.18 31.18 21.81
C LYS A 123 -3.53 31.88 21.67
N LEU A 124 -4.52 31.22 21.07
CA LEU A 124 -5.87 31.74 20.94
C LEU A 124 -6.54 31.91 22.33
N ASP A 125 -6.43 30.91 23.19
CA ASP A 125 -6.98 30.94 24.55
C ASP A 125 -6.35 32.06 25.38
N ASN A 126 -5.02 32.26 25.27
CA ASN A 126 -4.35 33.41 25.89
C ASN A 126 -4.88 34.74 25.34
N LEU A 127 -5.10 34.85 24.03
CA LEU A 127 -5.60 36.08 23.40
C LEU A 127 -7.06 36.36 23.82
N LEU A 128 -7.91 35.35 23.87
CA LEU A 128 -9.31 35.44 24.33
C LEU A 128 -9.41 35.68 25.84
N GLY A 129 -8.51 35.09 26.63
CA GLY A 129 -8.42 35.33 28.07
C GLY A 129 -7.99 36.77 28.39
N LEU A 130 -7.12 37.36 27.56
CA LEU A 130 -6.81 38.79 27.61
C LEU A 130 -7.99 39.65 27.09
N GLN A 131 -8.72 39.14 26.11
CA GLN A 131 -9.90 39.79 25.53
C GLN A 131 -11.16 39.52 26.37
N ARG A 132 -11.16 39.88 27.65
CA ARG A 132 -12.40 40.10 28.43
C ARG A 132 -12.15 40.81 29.75
N CYS A 133 -12.27 42.12 29.69
CA CYS A 133 -13.14 42.81 30.63
C CYS A 133 -14.16 43.64 29.84
N VAL A 134 -15.20 42.96 29.33
CA VAL A 134 -16.39 43.56 28.69
C VAL A 134 -17.32 44.07 29.79
N PHE A 135 -16.85 45.05 30.53
CA PHE A 135 -17.58 45.50 31.71
C PHE A 135 -17.90 46.98 31.68
N ASP A 136 -17.19 47.75 30.87
CA ASP A 136 -17.57 49.12 30.60
C ASP A 136 -18.53 49.16 29.40
N LYS A 137 -19.80 48.81 29.65
CA LYS A 137 -20.90 48.96 28.69
C LYS A 137 -21.60 50.32 28.81
N ALA A 138 -21.11 51.22 29.66
CA ALA A 138 -21.74 52.51 29.93
C ALA A 138 -21.84 53.38 28.66
N GLY A 139 -20.87 53.27 27.75
CA GLY A 139 -20.89 53.95 26.44
C GLY A 139 -21.93 53.42 25.43
N LEU A 140 -22.64 52.33 25.74
CA LEU A 140 -23.72 51.75 24.94
C LEU A 140 -25.11 51.90 25.61
N GLY A 141 -25.22 52.67 26.69
CA GLY A 141 -26.49 52.95 27.38
C GLY A 141 -26.90 51.93 28.47
N PHE A 142 -25.98 51.07 28.92
CA PHE A 142 -26.22 50.18 30.08
C PHE A 142 -25.74 50.82 31.39
N GLU A 143 -26.38 50.47 32.51
CA GLU A 143 -25.96 50.93 33.84
C GLU A 143 -24.58 50.39 34.23
N GLU A 144 -23.81 51.25 34.90
CA GLU A 144 -22.43 51.00 35.29
C GLU A 144 -22.36 49.94 36.39
N MET A 145 -21.71 48.80 36.11
CA MET A 145 -21.56 47.72 37.08
C MET A 145 -20.49 48.09 38.12
N LYS A 146 -20.90 48.30 39.38
CA LYS A 146 -20.06 48.84 40.48
C LYS A 146 -18.83 47.99 40.87
N ASN A 147 -18.76 46.72 40.47
CA ASN A 147 -17.77 45.76 40.99
C ASN A 147 -16.73 45.29 39.97
N VAL A 148 -16.48 46.06 38.93
CA VAL A 148 -15.60 45.59 37.86
C VAL A 148 -14.20 46.21 37.95
N LYS A 149 -13.19 45.32 38.07
CA LYS A 149 -11.80 45.62 37.78
C LYS A 149 -11.62 46.04 36.31
N HIS A 150 -11.40 47.33 36.09
CA HIS A 150 -11.06 47.89 34.78
C HIS A 150 -9.57 47.65 34.51
N PHE A 151 -9.25 46.81 33.52
CA PHE A 151 -7.89 46.65 33.04
C PHE A 151 -7.61 47.66 31.92
N LYS A 152 -6.37 48.19 31.85
CA LYS A 152 -5.98 49.11 30.77
C LYS A 152 -6.00 48.38 29.43
N ASN A 153 -6.92 48.77 28.54
CA ASN A 153 -6.95 48.31 27.16
C ASN A 153 -5.67 48.78 26.44
N PHE A 154 -4.78 47.84 26.08
CA PHE A 154 -3.56 48.13 25.33
C PHE A 154 -3.81 48.31 23.81
N PHE A 155 -5.00 47.94 23.32
CA PHE A 155 -5.31 47.90 21.89
C PHE A 155 -5.70 49.25 21.28
N VAL A 156 -6.01 50.26 22.09
CA VAL A 156 -6.38 51.59 21.59
C VAL A 156 -5.41 52.62 22.14
N LYS A 157 -4.58 53.22 21.27
CA LYS A 157 -3.79 54.41 21.63
C LYS A 157 -4.79 55.50 22.05
N LYS A 158 -4.64 56.03 23.26
CA LYS A 158 -5.37 57.24 23.68
C LYS A 158 -5.00 58.36 22.71
N VAL A 159 -5.89 58.68 21.78
CA VAL A 159 -5.81 59.91 21.00
C VAL A 159 -6.47 60.98 21.86
N GLU A 160 -5.67 61.84 22.48
CA GLU A 160 -6.20 63.05 23.11
C GLU A 160 -6.88 63.89 22.03
N PRO A 161 -8.13 64.35 22.22
CA PRO A 161 -8.79 65.18 21.23
C PRO A 161 -8.04 66.52 21.10
N GLN A 162 -7.21 66.64 20.06
CA GLN A 162 -6.63 67.91 19.67
C GLN A 162 -7.72 68.79 19.09
N ILE A 163 -8.28 69.68 19.93
CA ILE A 163 -9.23 70.70 19.49
C ILE A 163 -8.48 71.66 18.56
N CYS A 164 -8.65 71.50 17.26
CA CYS A 164 -8.10 72.40 16.25
C CYS A 164 -9.18 73.35 15.72
N CYS A 165 -8.78 74.59 15.46
CA CYS A 165 -9.67 75.60 14.91
C CYS A 165 -9.80 75.43 13.40
N ASN A 166 -11.02 75.20 12.88
CA ASN A 166 -11.24 75.03 11.44
C ASN A 166 -10.96 76.30 10.62
N TYR A 167 -10.89 77.48 11.25
CA TYR A 167 -10.61 78.74 10.56
C TYR A 167 -9.11 79.03 10.39
N CYS A 168 -8.32 78.93 11.46
CA CYS A 168 -6.89 79.25 11.43
C CYS A 168 -5.96 78.02 11.47
N GLY A 169 -6.50 76.82 11.65
CA GLY A 169 -5.74 75.57 11.72
C GLY A 169 -4.88 75.40 12.97
N ARG A 170 -4.97 76.30 13.97
CA ARG A 170 -4.21 76.20 15.22
C ARG A 170 -4.96 75.39 16.27
N ILE A 171 -4.21 74.67 17.09
CA ILE A 171 -4.71 73.84 18.19
C ILE A 171 -5.02 74.74 19.41
N GLY A 172 -6.00 74.34 20.23
CA GLY A 172 -6.32 74.94 21.52
C GLY A 172 -7.58 75.81 21.56
N HIS A 173 -8.30 75.96 20.45
CA HIS A 173 -9.55 76.72 20.39
C HIS A 173 -10.44 76.28 19.22
N ILE A 174 -11.73 76.68 19.25
CA ILE A 174 -12.72 76.38 18.21
C ILE A 174 -12.87 77.61 17.30
N SER A 175 -13.38 77.42 16.08
CA SER A 175 -13.59 78.50 15.10
C SER A 175 -14.39 79.71 15.60
N THR A 176 -15.25 79.53 16.61
CA THR A 176 -16.03 80.61 17.22
C THR A 176 -15.20 81.55 18.09
N SER A 177 -14.17 81.05 18.74
CA SER A 177 -13.24 81.84 19.57
C SER A 177 -11.95 82.21 18.82
N CYS A 178 -11.95 82.09 17.49
CA CYS A 178 -10.78 82.37 16.69
C CYS A 178 -10.52 83.87 16.55
N PHE A 179 -9.37 84.33 17.07
CA PHE A 179 -8.91 85.72 16.97
C PHE A 179 -8.86 86.24 15.52
N TYR A 180 -8.45 85.39 14.57
CA TYR A 180 -8.38 85.75 13.14
C TYR A 180 -9.75 85.85 12.46
N ARG A 181 -10.80 85.25 13.05
CA ARG A 181 -12.18 85.36 12.56
C ARG A 181 -12.85 86.62 13.12
N ASN A 182 -12.54 86.98 14.37
CA ASN A 182 -13.22 88.07 15.07
C ASN A 182 -12.59 89.46 14.82
N ASN A 183 -11.44 89.54 14.15
CA ASN A 183 -10.80 90.80 13.77
C ASN A 183 -10.72 90.94 12.24
N ASP A 184 -11.51 91.85 11.68
CA ASP A 184 -11.56 92.13 10.23
C ASP A 184 -10.27 92.75 9.65
N CYS A 185 -9.33 93.16 10.51
CA CYS A 185 -8.10 93.84 10.10
C CYS A 185 -7.03 92.88 9.51
N PHE A 186 -7.17 91.57 9.72
CA PHE A 186 -6.20 90.55 9.29
C PHE A 186 -6.74 89.60 8.19
N SER A 187 -7.98 89.80 7.74
CA SER A 187 -8.76 88.82 6.96
C SER A 187 -8.54 88.86 5.44
N LYS A 188 -7.57 89.64 4.92
CA LYS A 188 -7.38 89.80 3.46
C LYS A 188 -6.06 89.24 2.95
N THR A 189 -5.81 87.96 3.17
CA THR A 189 -5.00 87.18 2.20
C THR A 189 -5.96 86.51 1.21
N ARG A 190 -6.06 87.08 0.00
CA ARG A 190 -6.91 86.58 -1.08
C ARG A 190 -6.40 85.18 -1.49
N LYS A 191 -7.10 84.12 -1.09
CA LYS A 191 -6.80 82.75 -1.54
C LYS A 191 -7.39 82.58 -2.95
N ILE A 192 -6.53 82.38 -3.94
CA ILE A 192 -6.92 82.03 -5.31
C ILE A 192 -7.00 80.51 -5.39
N TRP A 193 -8.08 79.99 -5.98
CA TRP A 193 -8.21 78.55 -6.23
C TRP A 193 -7.25 78.15 -7.35
N VAL A 194 -6.40 77.15 -7.09
CA VAL A 194 -5.46 76.60 -8.08
C VAL A 194 -5.60 75.08 -8.08
N SER A 195 -5.66 74.47 -9.26
CA SER A 195 -5.69 73.02 -9.41
C SER A 195 -4.43 72.37 -8.82
N LYS A 196 -4.60 71.26 -8.08
CA LYS A 196 -3.51 70.49 -7.48
C LYS A 196 -2.49 70.09 -8.55
N GLY A 197 -1.23 70.50 -8.38
CA GLY A 197 -0.13 70.21 -9.29
C GLY A 197 0.49 71.43 -9.99
N THR A 198 -0.07 72.62 -9.82
CA THR A 198 0.45 73.84 -10.46
C THR A 198 1.43 74.57 -9.55
N LEU A 199 2.72 74.63 -9.93
CA LEU A 199 3.69 75.55 -9.33
C LEU A 199 3.51 76.93 -9.98
N VAL A 200 3.11 77.93 -9.20
CA VAL A 200 2.97 79.31 -9.69
C VAL A 200 4.37 79.86 -9.99
N PRO A 201 4.73 80.13 -11.26
CA PRO A 201 6.02 80.73 -11.57
C PRO A 201 5.93 82.24 -11.38
N ASN A 202 6.90 82.81 -10.67
CA ASN A 202 7.11 84.26 -10.49
C ASN A 202 6.04 85.02 -9.70
N LEU A 203 6.10 84.91 -8.36
CA LEU A 203 5.61 85.97 -7.48
C LEU A 203 6.68 87.07 -7.36
N GLN A 204 6.58 88.14 -8.16
CA GLN A 204 7.37 89.37 -7.98
C GLN A 204 6.65 90.32 -7.01
N GLY A 205 7.30 90.64 -5.88
CA GLY A 205 6.79 91.55 -4.85
C GLY A 205 7.92 92.11 -3.97
N PRO A 206 7.72 93.29 -3.35
CA PRO A 206 8.79 94.22 -3.03
C PRO A 206 9.43 93.90 -1.68
N LYS A 207 10.27 92.85 -1.64
CA LYS A 207 11.25 92.62 -0.56
C LYS A 207 12.21 91.46 -0.82
N PHE A 208 12.73 91.29 -2.04
CA PHE A 208 13.87 90.38 -2.26
C PHE A 208 14.87 90.95 -3.27
N LYS A 209 16.13 91.02 -2.84
CA LYS A 209 17.29 91.44 -3.63
C LYS A 209 17.46 90.52 -4.84
N TRP A 210 17.54 91.10 -6.03
CA TRP A 210 18.10 90.47 -7.22
C TRP A 210 19.63 90.42 -7.10
N VAL A 211 20.23 89.27 -7.41
CA VAL A 211 21.63 89.18 -7.82
C VAL A 211 21.67 88.45 -9.17
N PRO A 212 22.26 89.03 -10.23
CA PRO A 212 22.39 88.38 -11.53
C PRO A 212 23.35 87.19 -11.49
N LYS A 213 23.09 86.19 -12.34
CA LYS A 213 24.00 85.07 -12.59
C LYS A 213 25.23 85.55 -13.40
N VAL A 214 26.41 85.14 -12.94
CA VAL A 214 27.57 84.79 -13.78
C VAL A 214 27.91 83.34 -13.45
#